data_AF-A0A0C9T6J1-F1
#
_entry.id   AF-A0A0C9T6J1-F1
#
_cell.length_a   1.000
_cell.length_b   1.000
_cell.length_c   1.000
_cell.angle_alpha   90.00
_cell.angle_beta   90.00
_cell.angle_gamma   90.00
#
_symmetry.space_group_name_H-M   'P 1'
#
loop_
_entity.id
_entity.type
_entity.pdbx_description
1 polymer ?
#
loop_
_entity_poly.entity_id
_entity_poly.type
_entity_poly.pdbx_seq_one_letter_code
_entity_poly.pdbx_strand_id
1 'polypeptide(L)'
;SNILINDEGQPLISDFGLSSILEEYNETSYFKSNRPGSIRWVAPELLETLPKPTIRSDVYSYGCVILHTLSGKVPYSEMRDISVPVAKMNGIRPQRPTDLPIERTHWDLIKSCLNATPDNRP
;
A
#
# COMPACT_ATOMS: atom_id res chain seq x y z
N SER A 1 -2.51 0.06 11.36
CA SER A 1 -3.84 -0.49 11.05
C SER A 1 -4.72 0.71 10.92
N ASN A 2 -5.20 1.02 9.71
CA ASN A 2 -5.83 2.32 9.42
C ASN A 2 -7.29 2.16 8.95
N ILE A 3 -7.82 0.94 9.04
CA ILE A 3 -9.23 0.62 8.78
C ILE A 3 -9.78 0.03 10.08
N LEU A 4 -10.79 0.67 10.64
CA LEU A 4 -11.46 0.27 11.88
C LEU A 4 -12.85 -0.27 11.54
N ILE A 5 -13.39 -1.16 12.36
CA ILE A 5 -14.75 -1.68 12.22
C ILE A 5 -15.58 -1.08 13.36
N ASN A 6 -16.69 -0.40 13.03
CA ASN A 6 -17.61 0.13 14.04
C ASN A 6 -18.54 -0.97 14.59
N ASP A 7 -19.38 -0.61 15.56
CA ASP A 7 -20.32 -1.54 16.22
C ASP A 7 -21.38 -2.12 15.25
N GLU A 8 -21.58 -1.49 14.10
CA GLU A 8 -22.47 -1.94 13.02
C GLU A 8 -21.76 -2.83 11.99
N GLY A 9 -20.47 -3.12 12.17
CA GLY A 9 -19.68 -3.94 11.24
C GLY A 9 -19.21 -3.19 9.99
N GLN A 10 -19.33 -1.86 9.95
CA GLN A 10 -18.95 -1.04 8.81
C GLN A 10 -17.46 -0.66 8.87
N PRO A 11 -16.72 -0.77 7.77
CA PRO A 11 -15.33 -0.34 7.70
C PRO A 11 -15.21 1.19 7.62
N LEU A 12 -14.38 1.76 8.49
CA LEU A 12 -14.10 3.19 8.59
C LEU A 12 -12.59 3.45 8.40
N ILE A 13 -12.24 4.45 7.59
CA ILE A 13 -10.85 4.88 7.44
C ILE A 13 -10.46 5.78 8.62
N SER A 14 -9.27 5.56 9.18
CA SER A 14 -8.70 6.34 10.29
C SER A 14 -7.29 6.82 9.94
N ASP A 15 -6.73 7.72 10.76
CA ASP A 15 -5.37 8.25 10.64
C ASP A 15 -5.05 8.95 9.30
N PHE A 16 -6.07 9.37 8.54
CA PHE A 16 -5.90 10.10 7.28
C PHE A 16 -5.36 11.51 7.53
N GLY A 17 -4.41 11.96 6.70
CA GLY A 17 -3.84 13.31 6.79
C GLY A 17 -2.79 13.53 7.89
N LEU A 18 -2.55 12.55 8.78
CA LEU A 18 -1.50 12.66 9.79
C LEU A 18 -0.10 12.75 9.18
N SER A 19 0.13 12.18 8.00
CA SER A 19 1.40 12.30 7.28
C SER A 19 1.64 13.71 6.75
N SER A 20 0.61 14.35 6.19
CA SER A 20 0.69 15.69 5.62
C SER A 20 0.85 16.77 6.69
N ILE A 21 0.23 16.60 7.86
CA ILE A 21 0.43 17.50 9.00
C ILE A 21 1.87 17.44 9.49
N LEU A 22 2.52 16.26 9.48
CA LEU A 22 3.91 16.11 9.91
C LEU A 22 4.91 16.71 8.91
N GLU A 23 4.59 16.79 7.62
CA GLU A 23 5.39 17.48 6.61
C GLU A 23 5.48 19.00 6.87
N GLU A 24 4.38 19.62 7.34
CA GLU A 24 4.32 21.05 7.62
C GLU A 24 5.26 21.47 8.77
N TYR A 25 5.57 20.54 9.68
CA TYR A 25 6.47 20.80 10.81
C TYR A 25 7.96 20.67 10.47
N ASN A 26 8.35 20.44 9.20
CA ASN A 26 9.74 20.19 8.79
C ASN A 26 10.44 19.07 9.58
N GLU A 27 9.69 18.30 10.37
CA GLU A 27 10.17 16.99 10.75
C GLU A 27 10.16 16.18 9.47
N THR A 28 11.31 15.66 9.07
CA THR A 28 11.49 14.77 7.92
C THR A 28 10.80 13.41 8.12
N SER A 29 9.66 13.40 8.81
CA SER A 29 8.87 12.30 9.37
C SER A 29 8.30 11.31 8.36
N TYR A 30 8.64 11.41 7.08
CA TYR A 30 8.72 10.22 6.22
C TYR A 30 9.69 9.16 6.78
N PHE A 31 10.58 9.54 7.71
CA PHE A 31 11.35 8.66 8.59
C PHE A 31 10.53 7.81 9.59
N LYS A 32 9.20 7.71 9.43
CA LYS A 32 8.44 6.55 9.96
C LYS A 32 8.16 5.47 8.91
N SER A 33 8.92 5.46 7.81
CA SER A 33 9.30 4.22 7.08
C SER A 33 9.90 3.15 8.01
N ASN A 34 10.29 3.53 9.23
CA ASN A 34 10.73 2.66 10.30
C ASN A 34 9.61 2.07 11.18
N ARG A 35 8.32 2.17 10.78
CA ARG A 35 7.28 1.27 11.34
C ARG A 35 7.40 -0.07 10.62
N PRO A 36 7.84 -1.15 11.29
CA PRO A 36 7.88 -2.49 10.70
C PRO A 36 6.50 -2.81 10.10
N GLY A 37 6.45 -3.30 8.85
CA GLY A 37 5.21 -3.63 8.15
C GLY A 37 4.57 -2.54 7.27
N SER A 38 4.81 -1.23 7.51
CA SER A 38 4.20 -0.17 6.66
C SER A 38 4.75 -0.17 5.23
N ILE A 39 6.01 -0.57 5.07
CA ILE A 39 6.73 -0.57 3.79
C ILE A 39 6.05 -1.38 2.68
N ARG A 40 5.22 -2.37 3.04
CA ARG A 40 4.48 -3.23 2.10
C ARG A 40 3.37 -2.48 1.35
N TRP A 41 2.82 -1.45 1.97
CA TRP A 41 1.71 -0.65 1.45
C TRP A 41 2.18 0.57 0.64
N VAL A 42 3.40 1.05 0.92
CA VAL A 42 3.98 2.26 0.30
C VAL A 42 4.21 2.07 -1.20
N ALA A 43 3.77 3.02 -2.01
CA ALA A 43 4.00 3.02 -3.46
C ALA A 43 5.50 3.15 -3.81
N PRO A 44 5.98 2.56 -4.91
CA PRO A 44 7.42 2.53 -5.25
C PRO A 44 8.05 3.93 -5.39
N GLU A 45 7.32 4.90 -5.93
CA GLU A 45 7.79 6.29 -6.08
C GLU A 45 8.01 7.00 -4.73
N LEU A 46 7.40 6.49 -3.66
CA LEU A 46 7.61 7.03 -2.31
C LEU A 46 8.83 6.44 -1.60
N LEU A 47 9.62 5.60 -2.27
CA LEU A 47 10.88 5.06 -1.77
C LEU A 47 12.10 5.89 -2.20
N GLU A 48 11.89 6.94 -3.00
CA GLU A 48 12.93 7.84 -3.50
C GLU A 48 13.38 8.87 -2.44
N THR A 49 14.43 9.64 -2.73
CA THR A 49 15.10 10.54 -1.78
C THR A 49 14.26 11.73 -1.29
N LEU A 50 13.24 12.15 -2.04
CA LEU A 50 12.35 13.26 -1.70
C LEU A 50 10.90 12.91 -2.07
N PRO A 51 10.31 11.90 -1.41
CA PRO A 51 9.02 11.39 -1.79
C PRO A 51 7.92 12.38 -1.40
N LYS A 52 6.90 12.51 -2.24
CA LYS A 52 5.68 13.26 -1.92
C LYS A 52 4.46 12.37 -2.18
N PRO A 53 3.64 12.06 -1.16
CA PRO A 53 2.38 11.38 -1.32
C PRO A 53 1.49 12.11 -2.31
N THR A 54 0.80 11.33 -3.11
CA THR A 54 -0.17 11.79 -4.09
C THR A 54 -1.42 10.93 -3.99
N ILE A 55 -2.50 11.38 -4.62
CA ILE A 55 -3.69 10.54 -4.79
C ILE A 55 -3.31 9.20 -5.45
N ARG A 56 -2.36 9.20 -6.40
CA ARG A 56 -1.91 7.97 -7.07
C ARG A 56 -1.15 7.03 -6.14
N SER A 57 -0.41 7.53 -5.15
CA SER A 57 0.23 6.67 -4.14
C SER A 57 -0.78 6.07 -3.15
N ASP A 58 -1.87 6.79 -2.87
CA ASP A 58 -2.98 6.27 -2.08
C ASP A 58 -3.74 5.17 -2.83
N VAL A 59 -3.94 5.33 -4.14
CA VAL A 59 -4.52 4.29 -5.00
C VAL A 59 -3.67 3.00 -4.98
N TYR A 60 -2.34 3.11 -4.96
CA TYR A 60 -1.47 1.94 -4.79
C TYR A 60 -1.71 1.25 -3.44
N SER A 61 -1.73 2.04 -2.36
CA SER A 61 -1.99 1.53 -1.00
C SER A 61 -3.36 0.88 -0.90
N TYR A 62 -4.36 1.43 -1.59
CA TYR A 62 -5.70 0.86 -1.70
C TYR A 62 -5.70 -0.50 -2.44
N GLY A 63 -4.95 -0.63 -3.54
CA GLY A 63 -4.76 -1.92 -4.22
C GLY A 63 -4.17 -2.99 -3.30
N CYS A 64 -3.21 -2.61 -2.46
CA CYS A 64 -2.69 -3.48 -1.40
C CYS A 64 -3.77 -3.85 -0.37
N VAL A 65 -4.63 -2.91 0.03
CA VAL A 65 -5.75 -3.16 0.98
C VAL A 65 -6.72 -4.18 0.40
N ILE A 66 -7.16 -4.01 -0.85
CA ILE A 66 -8.06 -4.97 -1.51
C ILE A 66 -7.43 -6.36 -1.51
N LEU A 67 -6.14 -6.47 -1.89
CA LEU A 67 -5.43 -7.74 -1.87
C LEU A 67 -5.43 -8.37 -0.48
N HIS A 68 -5.12 -7.60 0.56
CA HIS A 68 -5.10 -8.10 1.92
C HIS A 68 -6.47 -8.56 2.40
N THR A 69 -7.51 -7.77 2.14
CA THR A 69 -8.89 -8.09 2.51
C THR A 69 -9.36 -9.39 1.86
N LEU A 70 -9.08 -9.57 0.56
CA LEU A 70 -9.55 -10.76 -0.17
C LEU A 70 -8.69 -12.00 0.08
N SER A 71 -7.42 -11.83 0.48
CA SER A 71 -6.49 -12.95 0.65
C SER A 71 -6.20 -13.33 2.11
N GLY A 72 -6.48 -12.44 3.05
CA GLY A 72 -6.02 -12.53 4.44
C GLY A 72 -4.50 -12.40 4.62
N LYS A 73 -3.73 -12.25 3.53
CA LYS A 73 -2.26 -12.19 3.54
C LYS A 73 -1.79 -10.75 3.32
N VAL A 74 -0.73 -10.34 4.01
CA VAL A 74 -0.14 -9.02 3.75
C VAL A 74 0.47 -8.97 2.35
N PRO A 75 0.51 -7.80 1.68
CA PRO A 75 1.21 -7.67 0.40
C PRO A 75 2.67 -8.13 0.52
N TYR A 76 3.16 -8.85 -0.49
CA TYR A 76 4.51 -9.45 -0.51
C TYR A 76 4.75 -10.50 0.60
N SER A 77 3.71 -11.20 1.08
CA SER A 77 3.80 -12.17 2.19
C SER A 77 4.91 -13.23 2.06
N GLU A 78 5.37 -13.49 0.84
CA GLU A 78 6.44 -14.40 0.47
C GLU A 78 7.86 -13.84 0.70
N MET A 79 7.98 -12.57 1.07
CA MET A 79 9.25 -11.86 1.25
C MET A 79 9.39 -11.30 2.66
N ARG A 80 10.63 -11.10 3.13
CA ARG A 80 10.93 -10.35 4.36
C ARG A 80 10.79 -8.85 4.12
N ASP A 81 10.40 -8.09 5.14
CA ASP A 81 10.20 -6.63 5.06
C ASP A 81 11.39 -5.89 4.45
N ILE A 82 12.61 -6.29 4.83
CA ILE A 82 13.86 -5.67 4.34
C ILE A 82 14.07 -5.83 2.83
N SER A 83 13.47 -6.85 2.20
CA SER A 83 13.60 -7.13 0.77
C SER A 83 12.53 -6.45 -0.07
N VAL A 84 11.43 -6.00 0.54
CA VAL A 84 10.27 -5.43 -0.16
C VAL A 84 10.62 -4.13 -0.91
N PRO A 85 11.38 -3.16 -0.35
CA PRO A 85 11.75 -1.95 -1.09
C PRO A 85 12.49 -2.24 -2.39
N VAL A 86 13.53 -3.08 -2.33
CA VAL A 86 14.35 -3.44 -3.48
C VAL A 86 13.51 -4.20 -4.52
N ALA A 87 12.63 -5.10 -4.08
CA ALA A 87 11.72 -5.81 -4.97
C ALA A 87 10.80 -4.84 -5.74
N LYS A 88 10.21 -3.86 -5.03
CA LYS A 88 9.34 -2.83 -5.63
C LYS A 88 10.06 -2.00 -6.68
N MET A 89 11.27 -1.55 -6.36
CA MET A 89 12.13 -0.78 -7.27
C MET A 89 12.50 -1.58 -8.52
N ASN A 90 12.70 -2.90 -8.38
CA ASN A 90 12.94 -3.81 -9.50
C ASN A 90 11.67 -4.21 -10.27
N GLY A 91 10.53 -3.58 -10.01
CA GLY A 91 9.28 -3.86 -10.72
C GLY A 91 8.52 -5.10 -10.23
N ILE A 92 8.98 -5.77 -9.17
CA ILE A 92 8.26 -6.89 -8.58
C ILE A 92 6.98 -6.38 -7.93
N ARG A 93 5.88 -7.11 -8.13
CA ARG A 93 4.55 -6.83 -7.58
C ARG A 93 4.08 -8.00 -6.74
N PRO A 94 3.11 -7.80 -5.82
CA PRO A 94 2.53 -8.88 -5.05
C PRO A 94 1.96 -9.95 -5.98
N GLN A 95 2.21 -11.21 -5.66
CA GLN A 95 1.71 -12.34 -6.45
C GLN A 95 0.21 -12.54 -6.22
N ARG A 96 -0.48 -13.04 -7.25
CA ARG A 96 -1.87 -13.48 -7.10
C ARG A 96 -1.90 -14.73 -6.20
N PRO A 97 -2.66 -14.74 -5.10
CA PRO A 97 -2.88 -15.95 -4.33
C PRO A 97 -3.53 -17.03 -5.21
N THR A 98 -2.94 -18.21 -5.24
CA THR A 98 -3.46 -19.36 -6.03
C THR A 98 -4.40 -20.25 -5.23
N ASP A 99 -4.35 -20.13 -3.89
CA ASP A 99 -5.11 -20.92 -2.94
C ASP A 99 -6.51 -20.36 -2.65
N LEU A 100 -6.84 -19.19 -3.20
CA LEU A 100 -8.09 -18.49 -2.92
C LEU A 100 -8.83 -18.09 -4.21
N PRO A 101 -10.18 -18.19 -4.23
CA PRO A 101 -10.98 -17.84 -5.40
C PRO A 101 -11.18 -16.31 -5.47
N ILE A 102 -10.11 -15.56 -5.69
CA ILE A 102 -10.21 -14.12 -5.98
C ILE A 102 -10.75 -13.96 -7.41
N GLU A 103 -11.93 -13.35 -7.56
CA GLU A 103 -12.53 -13.11 -8.87
C GLU A 103 -11.61 -12.31 -9.79
N ARG A 104 -11.74 -12.56 -11.10
CA ARG A 104 -10.91 -11.92 -12.12
C ARG A 104 -11.02 -10.39 -12.08
N THR A 105 -12.23 -9.88 -11.93
CA THR A 105 -12.55 -8.44 -11.85
C THR A 105 -11.82 -7.77 -10.68
N HIS A 106 -11.89 -8.36 -9.49
CA HIS A 106 -11.15 -7.88 -8.31
C HIS A 106 -9.63 -7.91 -8.54
N TRP A 107 -9.11 -8.98 -9.14
CA TRP A 107 -7.68 -9.09 -9.43
C TRP A 107 -7.22 -8.07 -10.49
N ASP A 108 -8.03 -7.82 -11.52
CA ASP A 108 -7.72 -6.84 -12.55
C ASP A 108 -7.70 -5.41 -11.97
N LEU A 109 -8.60 -5.09 -11.05
CA LEU A 109 -8.56 -3.85 -10.28
C LEU A 109 -7.28 -3.74 -9.43
N ILE A 110 -6.96 -4.78 -8.66
CA ILE A 110 -5.72 -4.81 -7.85
C ILE A 110 -4.49 -4.54 -8.73
N LYS A 111 -4.36 -5.24 -9.86
CA LYS A 111 -3.24 -5.02 -10.80
C LYS A 111 -3.19 -3.59 -11.32
N SER A 112 -4.35 -3.01 -11.65
CA SER A 112 -4.44 -1.63 -12.13
C SER A 112 -3.95 -0.64 -11.07
N CYS A 113 -4.38 -0.80 -9.82
CA CYS A 113 -3.92 0.01 -8.69
C CYS A 113 -2.40 -0.13 -8.43
N LEU A 114 -1.83 -1.34 -8.65
CA LEU A 114 -0.42 -1.63 -8.40
C LEU A 114 0.50 -1.32 -9.60
N ASN A 115 0.04 -0.54 -10.58
CA ASN A 115 0.84 -0.13 -11.73
C ASN A 115 2.13 0.60 -11.29
N ALA A 116 3.23 0.32 -11.98
CA ALA A 116 4.52 0.98 -11.74
C ALA A 116 4.43 2.48 -11.93
N THR A 117 3.79 2.91 -13.01
CA THR A 117 3.62 4.32 -13.36
C THR A 117 2.39 4.87 -12.62
N PRO A 118 2.54 5.88 -11.74
CA PRO A 118 1.43 6.45 -10.99
C PRO A 118 0.26 6.91 -11.85
N ASP A 119 0.52 7.52 -13.01
CA ASP A 119 -0.50 8.05 -13.91
C ASP A 119 -1.34 6.97 -14.62
N ASN A 120 -0.84 5.73 -14.66
CA ASN A 120 -1.56 4.59 -15.21
C ASN A 120 -2.45 3.89 -14.16
N ARG A 121 -2.44 4.36 -12.91
CA ARG A 121 -3.35 3.87 -11.86
C ARG A 121 -4.72 4.58 -12.02
N PRO A 122 -5.83 3.91 -11.66
CA PRO A 122 -7.17 4.51 -11.69
C PRO A 122 -7.26 5.83 -10.95
#